data_AF-A0A523U855-F1
#
_entry.id   AF-A0A523U855-F1
#
_cell.length_a   1.000
_cell.length_b   1.000
_cell.length_c   1.000
_cell.angle_alpha   90.00
_cell.angle_beta   90.00
_cell.angle_gamma   90.00
#
_symmetry.space_group_name_H-M   'P 1'
#
loop_
_entity.id
_entity.type
_entity.pdbx_description
1 polymer ?
#
loop_
_entity_poly.entity_id
_entity_poly.type
_entity_poly.pdbx_seq_one_letter_code
_entity_poly.pdbx_strand_id
1 'polypeptide(L)'
;MMPSIPEWLTLHPEVSNALVEGKAIVALESTVVTHGLPRPVNFELARQMEKEIRQVGAVPATTALLKGEIHIGLSEKDLERLALDTDTVKISVRDIGPARVSRVSGGTTVAGTMFLANKAGIPVFATGGIGGVHHGPSGDISADL
;
A
#
# COMPACT_ATOMS: atom_id res chain seq x y z
N MET A 1 -16.50 -18.38 -2.46
CA MET A 1 -15.37 -18.98 -1.71
C MET A 1 -14.28 -17.93 -1.64
N MET A 2 -13.81 -17.53 -0.46
CA MET A 2 -12.71 -16.58 -0.36
C MET A 2 -11.46 -17.20 -1.01
N PRO A 3 -10.74 -16.47 -1.87
CA PRO A 3 -9.49 -16.98 -2.44
C PRO A 3 -8.50 -17.28 -1.32
N SER A 4 -7.73 -18.36 -1.46
CA SER A 4 -6.64 -18.66 -0.53
C SER A 4 -5.61 -17.53 -0.56
N ILE A 5 -5.38 -16.90 0.58
CA ILE A 5 -4.41 -15.81 0.70
C ILE A 5 -3.01 -16.39 0.50
N PRO A 6 -2.19 -15.84 -0.41
CA PRO A 6 -0.85 -16.36 -0.65
C PRO A 6 0.05 -16.25 0.59
N GLU A 7 0.85 -17.28 0.85
CA GLU A 7 1.77 -17.35 2.01
C GLU A 7 2.86 -16.26 2.02
N TRP A 8 3.10 -15.63 0.88
CA TRP A 8 4.07 -14.53 0.75
C TRP A 8 3.51 -13.15 1.12
N LEU A 9 2.24 -13.07 1.56
CA LEU A 9 1.64 -11.86 2.12
C LEU A 9 1.65 -11.91 3.64
N THR A 10 2.18 -10.86 4.27
CA THR A 10 2.02 -10.62 5.70
C THR A 10 0.82 -9.72 5.94
N LEU A 11 -0.24 -10.26 6.53
CA LEU A 11 -1.40 -9.48 6.94
C LEU A 11 -1.22 -8.95 8.35
N HIS A 12 -1.54 -7.68 8.59
CA HIS A 12 -1.71 -7.18 9.94
C HIS A 12 -2.86 -7.94 10.64
N PRO A 13 -2.76 -8.29 11.93
CA PRO A 13 -3.80 -9.06 12.62
C PRO A 13 -5.20 -8.46 12.50
N GLU A 14 -5.31 -7.12 12.51
CA GLU A 14 -6.59 -6.43 12.33
C GLU A 14 -7.20 -6.69 10.94
N VAL A 15 -6.39 -6.68 9.88
CA VAL A 15 -6.84 -6.97 8.51
C VAL A 15 -7.25 -8.43 8.39
N SER A 16 -6.46 -9.35 8.96
CA SER A 16 -6.79 -10.78 8.98
C SER A 16 -8.12 -11.05 9.69
N ASN A 17 -8.36 -10.42 10.85
CA ASN A 17 -9.61 -10.56 11.58
C ASN A 17 -10.78 -9.97 10.80
N ALA A 18 -10.60 -8.79 10.19
CA ALA A 18 -11.62 -8.16 9.36
C ALA A 18 -12.04 -9.02 8.18
N LEU A 19 -11.08 -9.72 7.54
CA LEU A 19 -11.37 -10.66 6.46
C LEU A 19 -12.22 -11.84 6.95
N VAL A 20 -11.87 -12.45 8.10
CA VAL A 20 -12.61 -13.57 8.69
C VAL A 20 -14.02 -13.15 9.10
N GLU A 21 -14.17 -11.96 9.67
CA GLU A 21 -15.44 -11.42 10.15
C GLU A 21 -16.31 -10.81 9.02
N GLY A 22 -15.79 -10.71 7.80
CA GLY A 22 -16.48 -10.06 6.68
C GLY A 22 -16.69 -8.56 6.87
N LYS A 23 -15.82 -7.90 7.65
CA LYS A 23 -15.84 -6.45 7.83
C LYS A 23 -15.32 -5.74 6.57
N ALA A 24 -15.79 -4.51 6.36
CA ALA A 24 -15.30 -3.68 5.27
C ALA A 24 -13.82 -3.34 5.48
N ILE A 25 -13.02 -3.48 4.42
CA ILE A 25 -11.59 -3.16 4.42
C ILE A 25 -11.32 -2.22 3.24
N VAL A 26 -10.54 -1.18 3.49
CA VAL A 26 -10.11 -0.22 2.48
C VAL A 26 -8.59 -0.26 2.40
N ALA A 27 -8.06 -0.73 1.27
CA ALA A 27 -6.63 -0.65 1.01
C ALA A 27 -6.17 0.80 0.85
N LEU A 28 -4.92 1.07 1.21
CA LEU A 28 -4.24 2.35 1.00
C LEU A 28 -2.87 2.11 0.38
N GLU A 29 -2.45 3.02 -0.50
CA GLU A 29 -1.09 3.01 -1.05
C GLU A 29 -0.11 3.69 -0.10
N SER A 30 1.18 3.50 -0.34
CA SER A 30 2.23 4.13 0.46
C SER A 30 3.27 4.90 -0.36
N THR A 31 3.13 4.97 -1.68
CA THR A 31 3.96 5.88 -2.50
C THR A 31 3.69 7.34 -2.15
N VAL A 32 2.43 7.71 -1.89
CA VAL A 32 2.09 9.06 -1.41
C VAL A 32 2.82 9.42 -0.11
N VAL A 33 3.04 8.43 0.77
CA VAL A 33 3.73 8.58 2.06
C VAL A 33 5.25 8.67 1.88
N THR A 34 5.83 7.89 0.97
CA THR A 34 7.29 7.77 0.82
C THR A 34 7.88 8.79 -0.16
N HIS A 35 7.15 9.09 -1.25
CA HIS A 35 7.62 9.86 -2.40
C HIS A 35 6.68 11.00 -2.82
N GLY A 36 5.41 10.99 -2.37
CA GLY A 36 4.41 11.94 -2.84
C GLY A 36 4.35 13.26 -2.06
N LEU A 37 4.73 13.24 -0.78
CA LEU A 37 4.60 14.41 0.11
C LEU A 37 5.85 14.65 0.95
N PRO A 38 6.11 15.91 1.33
CA PRO A 38 7.23 16.25 2.21
C PRO A 38 7.01 15.72 3.64
N ARG A 39 8.11 15.49 4.36
CA ARG A 39 8.09 15.19 5.80
C ARG A 39 7.94 16.49 6.60
N PRO A 40 7.19 16.51 7.73
CA PRO A 40 6.46 15.39 8.34
C PRO A 40 5.02 15.19 7.82
N VAL A 41 4.57 16.02 6.87
CA VAL A 41 3.19 16.03 6.35
C VAL A 41 2.76 14.66 5.82
N ASN A 42 3.70 13.91 5.23
CA ASN A 42 3.46 12.56 4.75
C ASN A 42 2.96 11.58 5.84
N PHE A 43 3.56 11.60 7.03
CA PHE A 43 3.16 10.72 8.13
C PHE A 43 1.82 11.15 8.73
N GLU A 44 1.63 12.47 8.90
CA GLU A 44 0.37 13.03 9.38
C GLU A 44 -0.79 12.66 8.46
N LEU A 45 -0.61 12.79 7.14
CA LEU A 45 -1.60 12.38 6.16
C LEU A 45 -1.90 10.88 6.28
N ALA A 46 -0.87 10.04 6.38
CA ALA A 46 -1.06 8.60 6.48
C ALA A 46 -1.94 8.21 7.67
N ARG A 47 -1.70 8.82 8.84
CA ARG A 47 -2.53 8.61 10.04
C ARG A 47 -3.95 9.15 9.86
N GLN A 48 -4.11 10.30 9.20
CA GLN A 48 -5.43 10.87 8.92
C GLN A 48 -6.24 9.97 7.98
N MET A 49 -5.64 9.44 6.90
CA MET A 49 -6.32 8.49 6.01
C MET A 49 -6.82 7.25 6.75
N GLU A 50 -5.98 6.64 7.60
CA GLU A 50 -6.41 5.48 8.41
C GLU A 50 -7.52 5.86 9.40
N LYS A 51 -7.45 7.05 10.00
CA LYS A 51 -8.47 7.55 10.92
C LYS A 51 -9.83 7.76 10.24
N GLU A 52 -9.87 8.38 9.06
CA GLU A 52 -11.12 8.62 8.32
C GLU A 52 -11.81 7.30 7.94
N ILE A 53 -11.05 6.30 7.50
CA ILE A 53 -11.58 4.95 7.22
C ILE A 53 -12.17 4.30 8.48
N ARG A 54 -11.50 4.44 9.62
CA ARG A 54 -11.98 3.92 10.91
C ARG A 54 -13.26 4.61 11.36
N GLN A 55 -13.40 5.91 11.12
CA GLN A 55 -14.59 6.68 11.50
C GLN A 55 -15.86 6.22 10.77
N VAL A 56 -15.72 5.69 9.55
CA VAL A 56 -16.84 5.10 8.80
C VAL A 56 -17.04 3.60 9.08
N GLY A 57 -16.32 3.04 10.06
CA GLY A 57 -16.48 1.66 10.52
C GLY A 57 -15.75 0.61 9.67
N ALA A 58 -14.87 1.02 8.76
CA ALA A 58 -14.04 0.13 7.97
C ALA A 58 -12.62 -0.02 8.56
N VAL A 59 -11.91 -1.06 8.13
CA VAL A 59 -10.51 -1.32 8.54
C VAL A 59 -9.55 -0.82 7.45
N PRO A 60 -8.62 0.09 7.76
CA PRO A 60 -7.61 0.52 6.80
C PRO A 60 -6.53 -0.55 6.63
N ALA A 61 -6.06 -0.72 5.40
CA ALA A 61 -5.01 -1.67 5.04
C ALA A 61 -3.94 -0.99 4.18
N THR A 62 -3.06 -0.20 4.82
CA THR A 62 -1.90 0.39 4.15
C THR A 62 -0.95 -0.69 3.63
N THR A 63 -0.63 -0.64 2.34
CA THR A 63 0.20 -1.65 1.66
C THR A 63 1.62 -1.15 1.49
N ALA A 64 2.63 -1.93 1.86
CA ALA A 64 4.04 -1.54 1.72
C ALA A 64 4.95 -2.77 1.64
N LEU A 65 6.20 -2.57 1.22
CA LEU A 65 7.25 -3.55 1.46
C LEU A 65 8.15 -3.03 2.58
N LEU A 66 8.42 -3.88 3.58
CA LEU A 66 9.33 -3.59 4.69
C LEU A 66 10.46 -4.61 4.66
N LYS A 67 11.68 -4.17 4.32
CA LYS A 67 12.85 -5.04 4.18
C LYS A 67 12.59 -6.27 3.28
N GLY A 68 11.85 -6.09 2.20
CA GLY A 68 11.46 -7.14 1.26
C GLY A 68 10.25 -7.99 1.67
N GLU A 69 9.69 -7.81 2.85
CA GLU A 69 8.43 -8.46 3.24
C GLU A 69 7.24 -7.63 2.78
N ILE A 70 6.24 -8.27 2.19
CA ILE A 70 5.03 -7.58 1.72
C ILE A 70 4.02 -7.52 2.86
N HIS A 71 3.59 -6.31 3.21
CA HIS A 71 2.62 -6.06 4.27
C HIS A 71 1.30 -5.51 3.73
N ILE A 72 0.19 -6.03 4.26
CA ILE A 72 -1.17 -5.52 4.08
C ILE A 72 -1.70 -5.08 5.45
N GLY A 73 -1.83 -3.78 5.64
CA GLY A 73 -1.98 -3.17 6.96
C GLY A 73 -0.63 -3.03 7.65
N LEU A 74 -0.42 -1.88 8.29
CA LEU A 74 0.80 -1.56 9.03
C LEU A 74 0.46 -1.24 10.49
N SER A 75 1.40 -1.51 11.38
CA SER A 75 1.35 -0.92 12.72
C SER A 75 1.69 0.58 12.64
N GLU A 76 1.26 1.37 13.62
CA GLU A 76 1.61 2.81 13.67
C GLU A 76 3.13 3.02 13.64
N LYS A 77 3.89 2.14 14.30
CA LYS A 77 5.36 2.18 14.32
C LYS A 77 5.97 1.88 12.95
N ASP A 78 5.40 0.94 12.21
CA ASP A 78 5.91 0.60 10.87
C ASP A 78 5.52 1.65 9.85
N LEU A 79 4.33 2.25 10.00
CA LEU A 79 3.92 3.40 9.21
C LEU A 79 4.83 4.61 9.45
N GLU A 80 5.15 4.89 10.71
CA GLU A 80 6.10 5.96 11.08
C GLU A 80 7.49 5.71 10.50
N ARG A 81 8.01 4.50 10.66
CA ARG A 81 9.30 4.10 10.07
C ARG A 81 9.30 4.31 8.56
N LEU A 82 8.28 3.83 7.86
CA LEU A 82 8.17 3.97 6.41
C LEU A 82 8.11 5.45 5.99
N ALA A 83 7.38 6.27 6.74
CA ALA A 83 7.25 7.70 6.44
C ALA A 83 8.55 8.48 6.70
N LEU A 84 9.36 8.07 7.67
CA LEU A 84 10.62 8.74 8.02
C LEU A 84 11.82 8.22 7.21
N ASP A 85 11.75 7.00 6.69
CA ASP A 85 12.83 6.37 5.92
C ASP A 85 13.11 7.13 4.61
N THR A 86 14.36 7.55 4.43
CA THR A 86 14.84 8.29 3.24
C THR A 86 15.36 7.38 2.13
N ASP A 87 15.58 6.10 2.41
CA ASP A 87 16.16 5.12 1.49
C ASP A 87 15.10 4.19 0.88
N THR A 88 13.84 4.62 0.93
CA THR A 88 12.70 3.87 0.37
C THR A 88 12.70 3.90 -1.16
N VAL A 89 12.21 2.81 -1.76
CA VAL A 89 11.98 2.74 -3.22
C VAL A 89 10.49 2.84 -3.55
N LYS A 90 10.17 3.38 -4.72
CA LYS A 90 8.81 3.38 -5.29
C LYS A 90 8.55 2.03 -5.97
N ILE A 91 7.48 1.33 -5.56
CA ILE A 91 7.23 -0.08 -5.95
C ILE A 91 5.95 -0.19 -6.78
N SER A 92 6.11 -0.40 -8.08
CA SER A 92 5.04 -0.88 -8.97
C SER A 92 5.03 -2.41 -9.04
N VAL A 93 4.08 -2.99 -9.78
CA VAL A 93 3.91 -4.46 -9.88
C VAL A 93 5.19 -5.15 -10.32
N ARG A 94 5.89 -4.59 -11.32
CA ARG A 94 7.15 -5.13 -11.84
C ARG A 94 8.30 -5.10 -10.82
N ASP A 95 8.21 -4.20 -9.84
CA ASP A 95 9.27 -3.93 -8.86
C ASP A 95 9.14 -4.82 -7.62
N ILE A 96 7.98 -5.46 -7.40
CA ILE A 96 7.73 -6.32 -6.23
C ILE A 96 8.76 -7.44 -6.14
N GLY A 97 8.98 -8.20 -7.21
CA GLY A 97 9.95 -9.31 -7.22
C GLY A 97 11.37 -8.87 -6.87
N PRO A 98 11.94 -7.90 -7.60
CA PRO A 98 13.25 -7.31 -7.27
C PRO A 98 13.33 -6.77 -5.84
N ALA A 99 12.33 -6.02 -5.38
CA ALA A 99 12.33 -5.42 -4.05
C ALA A 99 12.35 -6.48 -2.92
N ARG A 100 11.62 -7.60 -3.11
CA ARG A 100 11.66 -8.74 -2.19
C ARG A 100 13.05 -9.38 -2.11
N VAL A 101 13.65 -9.68 -3.26
CA VAL A 101 14.97 -10.33 -3.34
C VAL A 101 16.06 -9.42 -2.76
N SER A 102 16.01 -8.12 -3.06
CA SER A 102 16.96 -7.13 -2.56
C SER A 102 16.70 -6.71 -1.12
N ARG A 103 15.63 -7.19 -0.48
CA ARG A 103 15.24 -6.86 0.90
C ARG A 103 15.15 -5.36 1.19
N VAL A 104 14.66 -4.59 0.23
CA VAL A 104 14.48 -3.14 0.37
C VAL A 104 13.09 -2.80 0.93
N SER A 105 13.00 -1.67 1.62
CA SER A 105 11.72 -1.09 2.02
C SER A 105 11.22 -0.14 0.94
N GLY A 106 9.91 -0.02 0.78
CA GLY A 106 9.37 0.88 -0.23
C GLY A 106 7.87 1.06 -0.18
N GLY A 107 7.47 2.21 -0.71
CA GLY A 107 6.07 2.56 -0.88
C GLY A 107 5.51 1.88 -2.13
N THR A 108 4.34 1.26 -2.01
CA THR A 108 3.64 0.69 -3.17
C THR A 108 2.86 1.78 -3.90
N THR A 109 2.92 1.75 -5.23
CA THR A 109 2.15 2.64 -6.13
C THR A 109 0.72 2.14 -6.25
N VAL A 110 -0.17 2.91 -6.89
CA VAL A 110 -1.53 2.47 -7.27
C VAL A 110 -1.54 1.06 -7.87
N ALA A 111 -0.78 0.79 -8.94
CA ALA A 111 -0.72 -0.54 -9.55
C ALA A 111 -0.24 -1.63 -8.57
N GLY A 112 0.80 -1.35 -7.80
CA GLY A 112 1.34 -2.27 -6.79
C GLY A 112 0.32 -2.58 -5.70
N THR A 113 -0.32 -1.55 -5.15
CA THR A 113 -1.36 -1.66 -4.14
C THR A 113 -2.56 -2.43 -4.65
N MET A 114 -3.06 -2.15 -5.86
CA MET A 114 -4.18 -2.88 -6.46
C MET A 114 -3.87 -4.37 -6.62
N PHE A 115 -2.67 -4.70 -7.12
CA PHE A 115 -2.25 -6.09 -7.26
C PHE A 115 -2.24 -6.81 -5.90
N LEU A 116 -1.65 -6.19 -4.88
CA LEU A 116 -1.53 -6.77 -3.55
C LEU A 116 -2.86 -6.86 -2.81
N ALA A 117 -3.70 -5.83 -2.87
CA ALA A 117 -5.03 -5.81 -2.28
C ALA A 117 -5.92 -6.90 -2.89
N ASN A 118 -5.89 -7.06 -4.22
CA ASN A 118 -6.61 -8.14 -4.91
C ASN A 118 -6.13 -9.53 -4.43
N LYS A 119 -4.81 -9.73 -4.27
CA LYS A 119 -4.26 -10.99 -3.75
C LYS A 119 -4.63 -11.27 -2.28
N ALA A 120 -4.90 -10.22 -1.50
CA ALA A 120 -5.44 -10.32 -0.15
C ALA A 120 -6.98 -10.44 -0.10
N GLY A 121 -7.67 -10.41 -1.24
CA GLY A 121 -9.13 -10.46 -1.30
C GLY A 121 -9.83 -9.14 -0.91
N ILE A 122 -9.14 -8.01 -0.97
CA ILE A 122 -9.66 -6.67 -0.64
C ILE A 122 -10.11 -5.98 -1.94
N PRO A 123 -11.42 -5.73 -2.14
CA PRO A 123 -11.94 -5.20 -3.40
C PRO A 123 -11.98 -3.67 -3.48
N VAL A 124 -11.71 -2.95 -2.38
CA VAL A 124 -11.79 -1.48 -2.30
C VAL A 124 -10.42 -0.90 -1.96
N PHE A 125 -9.99 0.09 -2.74
CA PHE A 125 -8.74 0.81 -2.58
C PHE A 125 -9.00 2.32 -2.74
N ALA A 126 -8.48 3.13 -1.82
CA ALA A 126 -8.53 4.59 -1.87
C ALA A 126 -7.13 5.18 -2.10
N THR A 127 -7.05 6.15 -3.02
CA THR A 127 -5.85 6.96 -3.33
C THR A 127 -6.28 8.40 -3.65
N GLY A 128 -5.33 9.33 -3.70
CA GLY A 128 -5.59 10.70 -4.17
C GLY A 128 -5.79 10.79 -5.68
N GLY A 129 -5.04 10.01 -6.47
CA GLY A 129 -5.13 10.03 -7.93
C GLY A 129 -4.31 8.92 -8.56
N ILE A 130 -4.80 8.38 -9.67
CA ILE A 130 -4.10 7.35 -10.43
C ILE A 130 -3.08 7.98 -11.38
N GLY A 131 -2.02 7.25 -11.71
CA GLY A 131 -1.18 7.59 -12.85
C GLY A 131 -1.90 7.40 -14.17
N GLY A 132 -1.30 7.88 -15.25
CA GLY A 132 -1.88 7.78 -16.58
C GLY A 132 -0.86 8.03 -17.68
N VAL A 133 -1.33 8.54 -18.81
CA VAL A 133 -0.46 8.93 -19.94
C VAL A 133 0.18 10.28 -19.63
N HIS A 134 1.51 10.36 -19.67
CA HIS A 134 2.22 11.62 -19.50
C HIS A 134 2.13 12.50 -20.75
N HIS A 135 2.25 13.82 -20.57
CA HIS A 135 2.25 14.76 -21.69
C HIS A 135 3.51 14.63 -22.56
N GLY A 136 3.32 14.56 -23.87
CA GLY A 136 4.41 14.55 -24.86
C GLY A 136 4.54 13.23 -25.62
N PRO A 137 5.40 13.16 -26.65
CA PRO A 137 5.51 12.00 -27.54
C PRO A 137 6.42 10.88 -27.00
N SER A 138 6.59 10.76 -25.67
CA SER A 138 7.55 9.83 -25.05
C SER A 138 7.08 8.37 -25.04
N GLY A 139 5.77 8.12 -25.19
CA GLY A 139 5.19 6.81 -24.92
C GLY A 139 5.22 6.44 -23.42
N ASP A 140 5.38 7.42 -22.53
CA ASP A 140 5.43 7.23 -21.08
C ASP A 140 4.00 7.10 -20.52
N ILE A 141 3.62 5.87 -20.18
CA ILE A 141 2.30 5.49 -19.70
C ILE A 141 2.45 4.75 -18.38
N SER A 142 1.73 5.19 -17.35
CA SER A 142 1.71 4.52 -16.05
C SER A 142 1.20 3.08 -16.14
N ALA A 143 1.79 2.19 -15.34
CA ALA A 143 1.33 0.81 -15.18
C ALA A 143 0.04 0.69 -14.34
N ASP A 144 -0.55 1.82 -13.93
CA ASP A 144 -1.85 1.86 -13.27
C ASP A 144 -3.02 1.60 -14.24
N LEU A 145 -2.81 1.80 -15.55
CA LEU A 145 -3.81 1.65 -16.63
C LEU A 145 -3.85 0.24 -17.23
#